data_AF-A0AAF0JFC2-F1
#
_entry.id   AF-A0AAF0JFC2-F1
#
_cell.length_a   1.000
_cell.length_b   1.000
_cell.length_c   1.000
_cell.angle_alpha   90.00
_cell.angle_beta   90.00
_cell.angle_gamma   90.00
#
_symmetry.space_group_name_H-M   'P 1'
#
loop_
_entity.id
_entity.type
_entity.pdbx_description
1 polymer ?
#
loop_
_entity_poly.entity_id
_entity_poly.type
_entity_poly.pdbx_seq_one_letter_code
_entity_poly.pdbx_strand_id
1 'polypeptide(L)' 'MAQVMEYAMQVRDRMKDFRETRLANVRPLNEFIDYHRISRPKDTNEAVQRVTYNTRHFSGNYAVVIGLLAIYGL' A
#
# COMPACT_ATOMS: atom_id res chain seq x y z
N MET A 1 30.76 -8.90 10.13
CA MET A 1 29.98 -10.15 9.93
C MET A 1 28.68 -10.18 10.72
N ALA A 2 28.67 -9.86 12.03
CA ALA A 2 27.43 -9.83 12.84
C ALA A 2 26.40 -8.77 12.38
N GLN A 3 26.84 -7.53 12.10
CA GLN A 3 25.95 -6.45 11.63
C GLN A 3 25.30 -6.73 10.26
N VAL A 4 26.00 -7.43 9.36
CA VAL A 4 25.49 -7.79 8.03
C VAL A 4 24.39 -8.86 8.15
N MET A 5 24.57 -9.83 9.05
CA MET A 5 23.54 -10.83 9.35
C MET A 5 22.31 -10.22 10.03
N GLU A 6 22.49 -9.25 10.93
CA GLU A 6 21.38 -8.51 11.54
C GLU A 6 20.58 -7.72 10.50
N TYR A 7 21.26 -7.03 9.57
CA TYR A 7 20.62 -6.31 8.47
C TYR A 7 19.89 -7.26 7.52
N ALA A 8 20.50 -8.40 7.18
CA ALA A 8 19.87 -9.42 6.34
C ALA A 8 18.63 -10.04 7.02
N MET A 9 18.67 -10.25 8.34
CA MET A 9 17.51 -10.71 9.11
C MET A 9 16.41 -9.64 9.16
N GLN A 10 16.75 -8.37 9.43
CA GLN A 10 15.76 -7.27 9.38
C GLN A 10 15.13 -7.12 8.00
N VAL A 11 15.92 -7.26 6.92
CA VAL A 11 15.38 -7.21 5.55
C VAL A 11 14.43 -8.38 5.31
N ARG A 12 14.79 -9.59 5.75
CA ARG A 12 13.92 -10.77 5.66
C ARG A 12 12.62 -10.56 6.43
N ASP A 13 12.68 -10.05 7.65
CA ASP A 13 11.51 -9.82 8.49
C ASP A 13 10.63 -8.72 7.89
N ARG A 14 11.21 -7.61 7.40
CA ARG A 14 10.49 -6.57 6.66
C ARG A 14 9.83 -7.09 5.38
N MET A 15 10.48 -8.01 4.66
CA MET A 15 9.89 -8.64 3.48
C MET A 15 8.74 -9.56 3.85
N LYS A 16 8.85 -10.28 4.97
CA LYS A 16 7.79 -11.16 5.48
C LYS A 16 6.58 -10.35 5.94
N ASP A 17 6.82 -9.29 6.69
CA ASP A 17 5.81 -8.32 7.12
C ASP A 17 5.17 -7.63 5.92
N PHE A 18 5.94 -7.28 4.90
CA PHE A 18 5.39 -6.71 3.67
C PHE A 18 4.46 -7.68 2.97
N ARG A 19 4.85 -8.96 2.85
CA ARG A 19 4.04 -10.00 2.23
C ARG A 19 2.76 -10.27 3.02
N GLU A 20 2.86 -10.48 4.33
CA GLU A 20 1.72 -10.77 5.19
C GLU A 20 0.79 -9.55 5.34
N THR A 21 1.33 -8.35 5.49
CA THR A 21 0.53 -7.15 5.75
C THR A 21 -0.02 -6.52 4.47
N ARG A 22 0.70 -6.53 3.34
CA ARG A 22 0.20 -5.88 2.11
C ARG A 22 -0.70 -6.80 1.29
N LEU A 23 -0.34 -8.08 1.13
CA LEU A 23 -1.14 -9.00 0.31
C LEU A 23 -2.43 -9.44 1.00
N ALA A 24 -2.45 -9.54 2.34
CA ALA A 24 -3.68 -9.86 3.06
C ALA A 24 -4.69 -8.70 3.12
N ASN A 25 -4.26 -7.47 2.79
CA ASN A 25 -5.07 -6.26 2.82
C ASN A 25 -5.64 -5.88 1.43
N VAL A 26 -5.74 -6.83 0.50
CA VAL A 26 -6.47 -6.59 -0.75
C VAL A 26 -7.96 -6.52 -0.43
N ARG A 27 -8.54 -5.32 -0.61
CA ARG A 27 -9.94 -5.04 -0.36
C ARG A 27 -10.78 -5.30 -1.63
N PRO A 28 -12.08 -5.56 -1.47
CA PRO A 28 -13.01 -5.68 -2.60
C PRO A 28 -12.92 -4.50 -3.58
N LEU A 29 -12.99 -4.78 -4.89
CA LEU A 29 -12.85 -3.76 -5.94
C LEU A 29 -13.95 -2.70 -5.90
N ASN A 30 -15.17 -3.07 -5.50
CA ASN A 30 -16.29 -2.15 -5.35
C ASN A 30 -16.06 -1.12 -4.24
N GLU A 31 -15.29 -1.47 -3.20
CA GLU A 31 -14.90 -0.53 -2.14
C GLU A 31 -13.73 0.34 -2.57
N PHE A 32 -12.78 -0.21 -3.33
CA PHE A 32 -11.62 0.52 -3.83
C PHE A 32 -12.01 1.57 -4.88
N ILE A 33 -12.98 1.25 -5.73
CA ILE A 33 -13.49 2.12 -6.80
C ILE A 33 -14.90 2.62 -6.43
N ASP A 34 -15.01 3.26 -5.28
CA ASP A 34 -16.27 3.88 -4.82
C ASP A 34 -16.31 5.37 -5.16
N TYR A 35 -16.94 5.71 -6.28
CA TYR A 35 -17.10 7.09 -6.74
C TYR A 35 -17.95 7.95 -5.79
N HIS A 36 -18.81 7.36 -4.96
CA HIS A 36 -19.67 8.11 -4.04
C HIS A 36 -18.89 8.73 -2.87
N ARG A 37 -17.68 8.23 -2.60
CA ARG A 37 -16.80 8.75 -1.52
C ARG A 37 -15.97 9.96 -1.96
N ILE A 38 -16.01 10.30 -3.26
CA ILE A 38 -15.29 11.45 -3.78
C ILE A 38 -16.00 12.72 -3.32
N SER A 39 -15.33 13.47 -2.45
CA SER A 39 -15.81 14.74 -1.93
C SER A 39 -14.66 15.74 -1.89
N ARG A 40 -14.98 17.03 -2.03
CA ARG A 40 -13.98 18.09 -1.93
C ARG A 40 -13.50 18.21 -0.48
N PRO A 41 -12.18 18.15 -0.21
CA PRO A 41 -11.66 18.40 1.12
C PRO A 41 -11.85 19.88 1.48
N LYS A 42 -12.07 20.16 2.77
CA LYS A 42 -12.23 21.51 3.31
C LYS A 42 -10.94 22.32 3.24
N ASP A 43 -9.81 21.67 3.47
CA ASP A 43 -8.49 22.28 3.46
C ASP A 43 -7.38 21.29 3.05
N THR A 44 -6.15 21.79 2.91
CA THR A 44 -4.97 21.02 2.52
C THR A 44 -4.59 19.96 3.56
N ASN A 45 -4.84 20.21 4.85
CA ASN A 45 -4.51 19.26 5.91
C ASN A 45 -5.43 18.03 5.82
N GLU A 46 -6.72 18.25 5.60
CA GLU A 46 -7.68 17.19 5.34
C GLU A 46 -7.33 16.39 4.08
N ALA A 47 -6.92 17.07 3.00
CA ALA A 47 -6.47 16.40 1.78
C ALA A 47 -5.29 15.44 2.06
N VAL A 48 -4.27 15.89 2.79
CA VAL A 48 -3.11 15.07 3.16
C VAL A 48 -3.53 13.88 4.03
N GLN A 49 -4.42 14.09 4.98
CA GLN A 49 -4.94 13.02 5.85
C GLN A 49 -5.71 11.97 5.05
N ARG A 50 -6.61 12.39 4.16
CA ARG A 50 -7.37 11.49 3.28
C ARG A 50 -6.44 10.66 2.39
N VAL A 51 -5.44 11.29 1.78
CA VAL A 51 -4.44 10.59 0.95
C VAL A 51 -3.64 9.60 1.77
N THR A 52 -3.15 10.00 2.95
CA THR A 52 -2.37 9.14 3.84
C THR A 52 -3.18 7.94 4.31
N TYR A 53 -4.44 8.17 4.69
CA TYR A 53 -5.37 7.12 5.10
C TYR A 53 -5.66 6.15 3.96
N ASN A 54 -6.10 6.65 2.80
CA ASN A 54 -6.45 5.82 1.65
C ASN A 54 -5.26 4.98 1.16
N THR A 55 -4.06 5.58 1.11
CA THR A 55 -2.83 4.88 0.69
C THR A 55 -2.50 3.72 1.62
N ARG A 56 -2.67 3.89 2.94
CA ARG A 56 -2.43 2.80 3.90
C ARG A 56 -3.55 1.76 3.85
N HIS A 57 -4.80 2.21 3.84
CA HIS A 57 -6.00 1.37 3.89
C HIS A 57 -6.11 0.44 2.68
N PHE A 58 -5.86 0.96 1.47
CA PHE A 58 -5.92 0.21 0.21
C PHE A 58 -4.54 -0.19 -0.32
N SER A 59 -3.54 -0.29 0.56
CA SER A 59 -2.16 -0.55 0.14
C SER A 59 -1.96 -1.87 -0.63
N GLY A 60 -2.75 -2.90 -0.34
CA GLY A 60 -2.76 -4.15 -1.10
C GLY A 60 -3.25 -3.95 -2.53
N ASN A 61 -4.37 -3.23 -2.71
CA ASN A 61 -4.91 -2.91 -4.04
C ASN A 61 -3.90 -2.09 -4.88
N TYR A 62 -3.26 -1.08 -4.29
CA TYR A 62 -2.23 -0.30 -4.98
C TYR A 62 -1.01 -1.15 -5.38
N ALA A 63 -0.58 -2.08 -4.51
CA ALA A 63 0.53 -2.99 -4.83
C ALA A 63 0.20 -3.89 -6.03
N VAL A 64 -1.03 -4.39 -6.12
CA VAL A 64 -1.51 -5.18 -7.27
C VAL A 64 -1.50 -4.34 -8.55
N VAL A 65 -2.05 -3.12 -8.52
CA VAL A 65 -2.07 -2.22 -9.69
C VAL A 65 -0.65 -1.92 -10.19
N ILE A 66 0.27 -1.59 -9.28
CA ILE A 66 1.68 -1.32 -9.62
C ILE A 66 2.33 -2.58 -10.22
N GLY A 67 2.10 -3.75 -9.63
CA GLY A 67 2.63 -5.01 -10.15
C GLY A 67 2.14 -5.35 -11.55
N LEU A 68 0.83 -5.15 -11.81
CA LEU A 68 0.24 -5.34 -13.15
C LEU A 68 0.81 -4.35 -14.17
N LEU A 69 0.93 -3.07 -13.81
CA LEU A 69 1.53 -2.05 -14.68
C LEU A 69 3.01 -2.31 -14.96
N ALA A 70 3.76 -2.80 -13.98
CA ALA A 70 5.16 -3.18 -14.15
C ALA A 70 5.32 -4.35 -15.14
N ILE A 71 4.44 -5.35 -15.08
CA ILE A 71 4.41 -6.46 -16.05
C ILE A 71 4.00 -5.96 -17.43
N TYR A 72 2.99 -5.09 -17.52
CA TYR A 72 2.51 -4.53 -18.78
C TYR A 72 3.55 -3.66 -19.50
N GLY A 73 4.39 -2.97 -18.74
CA GLY A 73 5.43 -2.09 -19.26
C GLY A 73 6.73 -2.79 -19.67
N LEU A 74 6.84 -4.11 -19.48
CA LEU A 74 7.94 -4.94 -19.99
C LEU A 74 7.72 -5.31 -21.46
#